data_AF-A0A7L4Q0C6-F1
#
_entry.id   AF-A0A7L4Q0C6-F1
#
_cell.length_a   1.000
_cell.length_b   1.000
_cell.length_c   1.000
_cell.angle_alpha   90.00
_cell.angle_beta   90.00
_cell.angle_gamma   90.00
#
_symmetry.space_group_name_H-M   'P 1'
#
loop_
_entity.id
_entity.type
_entity.pdbx_description
1 polymer ?
#
loop_
_entity_poly.entity_id
_entity_poly.type
_entity_poly.pdbx_seq_one_letter_code
_entity_poly.pdbx_strand_id
1 'polypeptide(L)'
;MSPDRDISRRKIGLQAPVIGKFMRRSALSRCARKAAAGDTSAIFELCDALDSGDREAASLAREALSDLPATGQEVCCSVVISRENWPLADLCREKGYTPRDSQSRLLFYLLSGQYSAFGSSDDADGLLSRAYREAPWSRRVRIIRALVTWGRPELLACGADNTGISGREVPGATWDLIARRLVAQGDYETCSQ
;
A
#
# COMPACT_ATOMS: atom_id res chain seq x y z
N MET A 1 59.40 -10.52 -41.22
CA MET A 1 59.24 -9.06 -41.09
C MET A 1 58.08 -8.81 -40.14
N SER A 2 58.41 -8.27 -38.97
CA SER A 2 57.53 -7.65 -37.96
C SER A 2 56.67 -6.52 -38.59
N PRO A 3 55.70 -5.88 -37.89
CA PRO A 3 55.39 -5.95 -36.45
C PRO A 3 53.88 -5.88 -36.06
N ASP A 4 53.61 -6.25 -34.80
CA ASP A 4 52.88 -5.46 -33.80
C ASP A 4 51.50 -4.82 -34.15
N ARG A 5 50.46 -5.31 -33.47
CA ARG A 5 49.39 -4.47 -32.91
C ARG A 5 48.96 -4.98 -31.55
N ASP A 6 49.72 -4.56 -30.55
CA ASP A 6 49.25 -4.34 -29.20
C ASP A 6 48.18 -3.23 -29.18
N ILE A 7 46.92 -3.58 -28.89
CA ILE A 7 45.92 -2.66 -28.32
C ILE A 7 45.12 -3.43 -27.27
N SER A 8 45.71 -3.54 -26.08
CA SER A 8 45.10 -3.14 -24.81
C SER A 8 43.56 -3.04 -24.79
N ARG A 9 42.85 -4.19 -24.79
CA ARG A 9 41.51 -4.24 -24.21
C ARG A 9 41.65 -4.24 -22.69
N ARG A 10 41.72 -3.04 -22.12
CA ARG A 10 41.47 -2.78 -20.71
C ARG A 10 40.14 -3.43 -20.33
N LYS A 11 40.22 -4.59 -19.66
CA LYS A 11 39.15 -5.09 -18.80
C LYS A 11 38.96 -4.04 -17.70
N ILE A 12 38.05 -3.10 -17.92
CA ILE A 12 37.49 -2.30 -16.83
C ILE A 12 36.60 -3.27 -16.04
N GLY A 13 37.23 -3.94 -15.08
CA GLY A 13 36.52 -4.59 -14.00
C GLY A 13 35.86 -3.52 -13.15
N LEU A 14 34.62 -3.17 -13.47
CA LEU A 14 33.70 -2.55 -12.52
C LEU A 14 32.95 -3.67 -11.77
N GLN A 15 33.74 -4.49 -11.05
CA GLN A 15 33.26 -5.10 -9.83
C GLN A 15 33.26 -4.01 -8.75
N ALA A 16 32.14 -3.31 -8.57
CA ALA A 16 31.90 -2.58 -7.32
C ALA A 16 30.45 -2.67 -6.83
N PRO A 17 29.88 -3.88 -6.63
CA PRO A 17 28.58 -4.04 -5.98
C PRO A 17 28.59 -3.68 -4.48
N VAL A 18 29.77 -3.50 -3.86
CA VAL A 18 29.90 -3.36 -2.39
C VAL A 18 29.78 -1.90 -1.94
N ILE A 19 30.34 -0.94 -2.69
CA ILE A 19 30.32 0.49 -2.30
C ILE A 19 28.88 1.02 -2.29
N GLY A 20 28.05 0.58 -3.24
CA GLY A 20 26.62 0.93 -3.30
C GLY A 20 25.79 0.38 -2.14
N LYS A 21 26.21 -0.69 -1.45
CA LYS A 21 25.49 -1.23 -0.28
C LYS A 21 25.72 -0.39 0.97
N PHE A 22 26.97 -0.01 1.24
CA PHE A 22 27.29 0.85 2.38
C PHE A 22 26.62 2.22 2.29
N MET A 23 26.61 2.83 1.11
CA MET A 23 25.92 4.12 0.91
C MET A 23 24.42 4.00 1.15
N ARG A 24 23.76 2.94 0.65
CA ARG A 24 22.33 2.70 0.88
C ARG A 24 22.00 2.50 2.36
N ARG A 25 22.81 1.73 3.09
CA ARG A 25 22.63 1.54 4.54
C ARG A 25 22.76 2.87 5.31
N SER A 26 23.73 3.70 4.94
CA SER A 26 23.93 5.01 5.57
C SER A 26 22.76 5.99 5.29
N ALA A 27 22.17 5.92 4.10
CA ALA A 27 21.00 6.70 3.71
C ALA A 27 19.78 6.24 4.51
N LEU A 28 19.47 4.94 4.52
CA LEU A 28 18.34 4.39 5.28
C LEU A 28 18.47 4.65 6.78
N SER A 29 19.67 4.57 7.35
CA SER A 29 19.90 4.90 8.77
C SER A 29 19.64 6.39 9.07
N ARG A 30 19.83 7.28 8.08
CA ARG A 30 19.48 8.69 8.19
C ARG A 30 17.97 8.90 8.11
N CYS A 31 17.31 8.19 7.19
CA CYS A 31 15.85 8.21 7.07
C CYS A 31 15.20 7.66 8.34
N ALA A 32 15.71 6.58 8.92
CA ALA A 32 15.25 6.03 10.20
C ALA A 32 15.28 7.07 11.32
N ARG A 33 16.40 7.79 11.49
CA ARG A 33 16.50 8.86 12.50
C ARG A 33 15.54 10.02 12.26
N LYS A 34 15.35 10.41 11.00
CA LYS A 34 14.38 11.46 10.64
C LYS A 34 12.94 11.02 10.88
N ALA A 35 12.60 9.78 10.52
CA ALA A 35 11.29 9.19 10.74
C ALA A 35 10.97 9.09 12.23
N ALA A 36 11.94 8.71 13.07
CA ALA A 36 11.81 8.72 14.53
C ALA A 36 11.56 10.13 15.09
N ALA A 37 12.08 11.17 14.42
CA ALA A 37 11.80 12.57 14.74
C ALA A 37 10.46 13.09 14.13
N GLY A 38 9.69 12.24 13.45
CA GLY A 38 8.39 12.59 12.86
C GLY A 38 8.45 13.13 11.43
N ASP A 39 9.57 13.02 10.73
CA ASP A 39 9.68 13.42 9.32
C ASP A 39 8.88 12.45 8.42
N THR A 40 7.75 12.93 7.90
CA THR A 40 6.86 12.16 7.04
C THR A 40 7.52 11.72 5.73
N SER A 41 8.39 12.54 5.14
CA SER A 41 9.08 12.18 3.89
C SER A 41 9.99 10.98 4.11
N ALA A 42 10.69 10.96 5.24
CA ALA A 42 11.53 9.83 5.61
C ALA A 42 10.71 8.54 5.86
N ILE A 43 9.49 8.66 6.41
CA ILE A 43 8.58 7.52 6.56
C ILE A 43 8.17 6.96 5.19
N PHE A 44 7.84 7.80 4.21
CA PHE A 44 7.50 7.34 2.86
C PHE A 44 8.67 6.61 2.19
N GLU A 45 9.89 7.15 2.31
CA GLU A 45 11.10 6.49 1.78
C GLU A 45 11.34 5.12 2.42
N LEU A 46 11.09 4.98 3.73
CA LEU A 46 11.18 3.69 4.42
C LEU A 46 10.07 2.73 3.96
N CYS A 47 8.85 3.22 3.73
CA CYS A 47 7.76 2.40 3.18
C CYS A 47 8.11 1.89 1.76
N ASP A 48 8.75 2.70 0.93
CA ASP A 48 9.25 2.29 -0.39
C ASP A 48 10.37 1.27 -0.30
N ALA A 49 11.32 1.49 0.63
CA ALA A 49 12.40 0.55 0.88
C ALA A 49 11.90 -0.81 1.36
N LEU A 50 10.85 -0.83 2.18
CA LEU A 50 10.19 -2.04 2.66
C LEU A 50 9.60 -2.89 1.51
N ASP A 51 9.12 -2.24 0.46
CA ASP A 51 8.46 -2.88 -0.70
C ASP A 51 9.40 -3.08 -1.91
N SER A 52 10.67 -2.68 -1.78
CA SER A 52 11.63 -2.64 -2.90
C SER A 52 12.13 -4.00 -3.40
N GLY A 53 11.82 -5.10 -2.69
CA GLY A 53 12.35 -6.44 -2.95
C GLY A 53 13.82 -6.65 -2.51
N ASP A 54 14.55 -5.60 -2.13
CA ASP A 54 15.89 -5.71 -1.53
C ASP A 54 15.74 -6.11 -0.05
N ARG A 55 16.12 -7.36 0.27
CA ARG A 55 15.96 -7.93 1.62
C ARG A 55 16.68 -7.12 2.70
N GLU A 56 17.85 -6.56 2.40
CA GLU A 56 18.63 -5.79 3.39
C GLU A 56 17.95 -4.44 3.65
N ALA A 57 17.53 -3.75 2.58
CA ALA A 57 16.80 -2.50 2.69
C ALA A 57 15.46 -2.69 3.42
N ALA A 58 14.72 -3.75 3.06
CA ALA A 58 13.44 -4.07 3.68
C ALA A 58 13.56 -4.42 5.16
N SER A 59 14.60 -5.15 5.56
CA SER A 59 14.86 -5.45 6.98
C SER A 59 15.13 -4.18 7.80
N LEU A 60 15.99 -3.28 7.29
CA LEU A 60 16.30 -2.01 7.95
C LEU A 60 15.08 -1.08 8.01
N ALA A 61 14.30 -1.03 6.94
CA ALA A 61 13.07 -0.27 6.89
C ALA A 61 12.04 -0.80 7.89
N ARG A 62 11.87 -2.13 7.98
CA ARG A 62 10.97 -2.76 8.94
C ARG A 62 11.34 -2.42 10.38
N GLU A 63 12.62 -2.50 10.72
CA GLU A 63 13.13 -2.13 12.05
C GLU A 63 12.81 -0.66 12.36
N ALA A 64 13.12 0.26 11.44
CA ALA A 64 12.86 1.68 11.64
C ALA A 64 11.36 2.03 11.77
N LEU A 65 10.51 1.37 10.98
CA LEU A 65 9.06 1.58 11.00
C LEU A 65 8.37 0.93 12.21
N SER A 66 9.04 -0.02 12.88
CA SER A 66 8.49 -0.79 14.01
C SER A 66 8.34 0.00 15.31
N ASP A 67 9.10 1.09 15.45
CA ASP A 67 9.19 1.86 16.69
C ASP A 67 8.83 3.34 16.45
N LEU A 68 7.91 3.58 15.52
CA LEU A 68 7.46 4.94 15.20
C LEU A 68 6.58 5.53 16.31
N PRO A 69 6.65 6.86 16.53
CA PRO A 69 5.67 7.55 17.35
C PRO A 69 4.28 7.49 16.71
N ALA A 70 3.23 7.73 17.50
CA ALA A 70 1.84 7.62 17.05
C ALA A 70 1.53 8.44 15.77
N THR A 71 2.16 9.59 15.57
CA THR A 71 2.02 10.38 14.35
C THR A 71 2.58 9.67 13.12
N GLY A 72 3.70 8.94 13.25
CA GLY A 72 4.26 8.14 12.17
C GLY A 72 3.46 6.87 11.90
N GLN A 73 2.84 6.29 12.92
CA GLN A 73 1.94 5.14 12.77
C GLN A 73 0.73 5.50 11.90
N GLU A 74 0.13 6.68 12.11
CA GLU A 74 -0.96 7.20 11.26
C GLU A 74 -0.53 7.33 9.79
N VAL A 75 0.71 7.77 9.55
CA VAL A 75 1.26 7.86 8.18
C VAL A 75 1.37 6.47 7.56
N CYS A 76 1.90 5.48 8.27
CA CYS A 76 1.97 4.10 7.79
C CYS A 76 0.59 3.53 7.44
N CYS A 77 -0.41 3.72 8.32
CA CYS A 77 -1.77 3.27 8.03
C CYS A 77 -2.37 3.99 6.80
N SER A 78 -2.12 5.31 6.66
CA SER A 78 -2.55 6.09 5.49
C SER A 78 -1.92 5.58 4.19
N VAL A 79 -0.65 5.16 4.23
CA VAL A 79 0.03 4.53 3.10
C VAL A 79 -0.67 3.23 2.70
N VAL A 80 -1.00 2.35 3.66
CA VAL A 80 -1.72 1.08 3.40
C VAL A 80 -3.10 1.34 2.78
N ILE A 81 -3.82 2.35 3.25
CA ILE A 81 -5.13 2.75 2.67
C ILE A 81 -4.95 3.29 1.25
N SER A 82 -3.90 4.04 0.99
CA SER A 82 -3.71 4.76 -0.27
C SER A 82 -3.13 3.90 -1.39
N ARG A 83 -2.19 3.00 -1.08
CA ARG A 83 -1.58 2.08 -2.05
C ARG A 83 -1.47 0.67 -1.50
N GLU A 84 -1.36 -0.30 -2.40
CA GLU A 84 -1.13 -1.69 -2.03
C GLU A 84 0.34 -1.86 -1.60
N ASN A 85 0.54 -2.23 -0.34
CA ASN A 85 1.85 -2.50 0.24
C ASN A 85 1.67 -3.55 1.34
N TRP A 86 1.66 -4.82 0.93
CA TRP A 86 1.43 -5.95 1.84
C TRP A 86 2.47 -6.05 2.96
N PRO A 87 3.78 -5.87 2.70
CA PRO A 87 4.78 -5.87 3.77
C PRO A 87 4.50 -4.83 4.87
N LEU A 88 4.03 -3.64 4.50
CA LEU A 88 3.66 -2.60 5.46
C LEU A 88 2.34 -2.93 6.17
N ALA A 89 1.36 -3.47 5.46
CA ALA A 89 0.09 -3.89 6.06
C ALA A 89 0.30 -4.97 7.13
N ASP A 90 1.17 -5.95 6.86
CA ASP A 90 1.55 -6.99 7.81
C ASP A 90 2.31 -6.40 9.00
N LEU A 91 3.26 -5.47 8.77
CA LEU A 91 3.95 -4.78 9.85
C LEU A 91 2.99 -4.00 10.75
N CYS A 92 2.07 -3.23 10.16
CA CYS A 92 1.08 -2.47 10.91
C CYS A 92 0.17 -3.40 11.74
N ARG A 93 -0.21 -4.56 11.20
CA ARG A 93 -0.99 -5.59 11.91
C ARG A 93 -0.20 -6.16 13.10
N GLU A 94 1.05 -6.56 12.87
CA GLU A 94 1.92 -7.12 13.92
C GLU A 94 2.18 -6.14 15.06
N LYS A 95 2.31 -4.84 14.75
CA LYS A 95 2.56 -3.78 15.73
C LYS A 95 1.28 -3.18 16.33
N GLY A 96 0.11 -3.59 15.86
CA GLY A 96 -1.17 -3.07 16.33
C GLY A 96 -1.43 -1.61 15.95
N TYR A 97 -0.85 -1.13 14.85
CA TYR A 97 -1.10 0.22 14.36
C TYR A 97 -2.52 0.32 13.82
N THR A 98 -3.24 1.35 14.25
CA THR A 98 -4.63 1.58 13.85
C THR A 98 -4.88 3.07 13.67
N PRO A 99 -5.55 3.49 12.59
CA PRO A 99 -5.97 4.88 12.43
C PRO A 99 -6.87 5.37 13.58
N ARG A 100 -6.73 6.63 13.95
CA ARG A 100 -7.61 7.32 14.90
C ARG A 100 -9.01 7.58 14.35
N ASP A 101 -9.09 7.99 13.09
CA ASP A 101 -10.35 8.27 12.40
C ASP A 101 -11.11 6.97 12.11
N SER A 102 -12.42 6.95 12.39
CA SER A 102 -13.26 5.75 12.25
C SER A 102 -13.37 5.28 10.80
N GLN A 103 -13.55 6.21 9.85
CA GLN A 103 -13.62 5.90 8.43
C GLN A 103 -12.30 5.31 7.92
N SER A 104 -11.17 5.91 8.30
CA SER A 104 -9.83 5.45 7.95
C SER A 104 -9.51 4.10 8.58
N ARG A 105 -9.92 3.89 9.83
CA ARG A 105 -9.74 2.60 10.54
C ARG A 105 -10.47 1.48 9.83
N LEU A 106 -11.71 1.72 9.42
CA LEU A 106 -12.51 0.77 8.66
C LEU A 106 -11.85 0.40 7.32
N LEU A 107 -11.41 1.41 6.56
CA LEU A 107 -10.68 1.18 5.31
C LEU A 107 -9.38 0.41 5.55
N PHE A 108 -8.64 0.74 6.62
CA PHE A 108 -7.41 0.06 6.97
C PHE A 108 -7.66 -1.42 7.26
N TYR A 109 -8.67 -1.77 8.07
CA TYR A 109 -8.98 -3.18 8.35
C TYR A 109 -9.40 -3.93 7.09
N LEU A 110 -10.25 -3.34 6.25
CA LEU A 110 -10.68 -3.96 5.00
C LEU A 110 -9.48 -4.20 4.06
N LEU A 111 -8.67 -3.17 3.82
CA LEU A 111 -7.57 -3.21 2.84
C LEU A 111 -6.32 -3.94 3.35
N SER A 112 -6.17 -4.14 4.66
CA SER A 112 -5.12 -4.97 5.27
C SER A 112 -5.57 -6.41 5.54
N GLY A 113 -6.80 -6.79 5.16
CA GLY A 113 -7.35 -8.14 5.34
C GLY A 113 -7.74 -8.51 6.77
N GLN A 114 -7.87 -7.53 7.68
CA GLN A 114 -8.25 -7.74 9.08
C GLN A 114 -9.77 -7.75 9.27
N TYR A 115 -10.46 -8.65 8.57
CA TYR A 115 -11.92 -8.66 8.48
C TYR A 115 -12.64 -8.88 9.81
N SER A 116 -12.03 -9.61 10.75
CA SER A 116 -12.61 -9.80 12.10
C SER A 116 -12.71 -8.50 12.89
N ALA A 117 -11.79 -7.54 12.68
CA ALA A 117 -11.81 -6.24 13.33
C ALA A 117 -12.84 -5.29 12.69
N PHE A 118 -13.18 -5.52 11.41
CA PHE A 118 -14.15 -4.70 10.66
C PHE A 118 -15.56 -4.75 11.26
N GLY A 119 -16.03 -5.94 11.65
CA GLY A 119 -17.42 -6.17 12.09
C GLY A 119 -17.79 -5.61 13.47
N SER A 120 -16.89 -4.88 14.13
CA SER A 120 -17.10 -4.34 15.47
C SER A 120 -17.71 -2.94 15.51
N SER A 121 -17.94 -2.31 14.35
CA SER A 121 -18.46 -0.95 14.25
C SER A 121 -19.95 -0.95 13.86
N ASP A 122 -20.80 -0.41 14.73
CA ASP A 122 -22.25 -0.33 14.53
C ASP A 122 -22.66 0.46 13.25
N ASP A 123 -21.78 1.34 12.73
CA ASP A 123 -21.98 2.13 11.50
C ASP A 123 -20.98 1.76 10.39
N ALA A 124 -20.53 0.50 10.34
CA ALA A 124 -19.54 0.07 9.35
C ALA A 124 -20.03 0.29 7.90
N ASP A 125 -21.31 0.01 7.63
CA ASP A 125 -21.88 0.05 6.28
C ASP A 125 -22.01 1.49 5.76
N GLY A 126 -22.45 2.42 6.61
CA GLY A 126 -22.56 3.84 6.30
C GLY A 126 -21.19 4.46 6.02
N LEU A 127 -20.22 4.19 6.90
CA LEU A 127 -18.84 4.65 6.74
C LEU A 127 -18.16 4.07 5.51
N LEU A 128 -18.33 2.78 5.22
CA LEU A 128 -17.78 2.13 4.02
C LEU A 128 -18.35 2.75 2.75
N SER A 129 -19.67 2.94 2.70
CA SER A 129 -20.37 3.51 1.55
C SER A 129 -19.94 4.95 1.28
N ARG A 130 -19.75 5.74 2.34
CA ARG A 130 -19.18 7.09 2.24
C ARG A 130 -17.73 7.04 1.73
N ALA A 131 -16.88 6.23 2.35
CA ALA A 131 -15.49 6.08 1.99
C ALA A 131 -15.30 5.64 0.53
N TYR A 132 -16.14 4.71 0.05
CA TYR A 132 -16.16 4.28 -1.34
C TYR A 132 -16.52 5.42 -2.29
N ARG A 133 -17.57 6.19 -2.00
CA ARG A 133 -18.00 7.33 -2.85
C ARG A 133 -16.96 8.45 -2.90
N GLU A 134 -16.28 8.74 -1.79
CA GLU A 134 -15.25 9.78 -1.73
C GLU A 134 -13.88 9.31 -2.29
N ALA A 135 -13.67 7.99 -2.40
CA ALA A 135 -12.40 7.43 -2.84
C ALA A 135 -12.10 7.68 -4.34
N PRO A 136 -10.82 7.90 -4.70
CA PRO A 136 -10.40 7.84 -6.09
C PRO A 136 -10.61 6.44 -6.67
N TRP A 137 -10.65 6.35 -8.00
CA TRP A 137 -10.95 5.11 -8.72
C TRP A 137 -10.09 3.92 -8.29
N SER A 138 -8.76 4.11 -8.18
CA SER A 138 -7.83 3.06 -7.76
C SER A 138 -8.17 2.47 -6.39
N ARG A 139 -8.57 3.32 -5.44
CA ARG A 139 -8.98 2.88 -4.09
C ARG A 139 -10.35 2.19 -4.13
N ARG A 140 -11.30 2.66 -4.93
CA ARG A 140 -12.60 1.98 -5.11
C ARG A 140 -12.44 0.54 -5.62
N VAL A 141 -11.56 0.34 -6.61
CA VAL A 141 -11.25 -1.00 -7.14
C VAL A 141 -10.66 -1.91 -6.05
N ARG A 142 -9.75 -1.38 -5.22
CA ARG A 142 -9.18 -2.14 -4.09
C ARG A 142 -10.22 -2.50 -3.03
N ILE A 143 -11.14 -1.58 -2.72
CA ILE A 143 -12.27 -1.85 -1.82
C ILE A 143 -13.14 -2.98 -2.36
N ILE A 144 -13.54 -2.93 -3.64
CA ILE A 144 -14.34 -3.99 -4.28
C ILE A 144 -13.62 -5.33 -4.20
N ARG A 145 -12.33 -5.36 -4.58
CA ARG A 145 -11.52 -6.60 -4.51
C ARG A 145 -11.47 -7.15 -3.10
N ALA A 146 -11.22 -6.32 -2.10
CA ALA A 146 -11.17 -6.75 -0.70
C ALA A 146 -12.50 -7.32 -0.21
N LEU A 147 -13.63 -6.72 -0.59
CA LEU A 147 -14.97 -7.21 -0.26
C LEU A 147 -15.31 -8.53 -0.96
N VAL A 148 -14.94 -8.66 -2.24
CA VAL A 148 -15.12 -9.91 -2.99
C VAL A 148 -14.27 -11.03 -2.37
N THR A 149 -13.00 -10.76 -2.03
CA THR A 149 -12.12 -11.72 -1.34
C THR A 149 -12.66 -12.12 0.02
N TRP A 150 -13.28 -11.18 0.74
CA TRP A 150 -13.95 -11.47 2.01
C TRP A 150 -15.27 -12.24 1.84
N GLY A 151 -15.86 -12.24 0.65
CA GLY A 151 -17.18 -12.83 0.39
C GLY A 151 -18.35 -11.96 0.88
N ARG A 152 -18.14 -10.63 0.93
CA ARG A 152 -19.11 -9.63 1.40
C ARG A 152 -19.32 -8.46 0.40
N PRO A 153 -19.54 -8.71 -0.91
CA PRO A 153 -19.79 -7.61 -1.87
C PRO A 153 -21.06 -6.80 -1.56
N GLU A 154 -22.02 -7.38 -0.84
CA GLU A 154 -23.30 -6.76 -0.46
C GLU A 154 -23.15 -5.50 0.42
N LEU A 155 -22.03 -5.34 1.13
CA LEU A 155 -21.81 -4.20 2.02
C LEU A 155 -21.73 -2.85 1.28
N LEU A 156 -21.53 -2.85 -0.05
CA LEU A 156 -21.63 -1.64 -0.88
C LEU A 156 -23.07 -1.34 -1.33
N ALA A 157 -23.99 -2.30 -1.26
CA ALA A 157 -25.37 -2.12 -1.69
C ALA A 157 -26.22 -1.41 -0.61
N CYS A 158 -25.99 -1.70 0.67
CA CYS A 158 -26.78 -1.16 1.79
C CYS A 158 -26.68 0.37 1.97
N GLY A 159 -25.66 1.03 1.40
CA GLY A 159 -25.53 2.49 1.47
C GLY A 159 -26.40 3.28 0.48
N ALA A 160 -27.10 2.62 -0.45
CA ALA A 160 -27.87 3.28 -1.50
C ALA A 160 -29.25 3.78 -1.04
N ASP A 161 -29.81 3.19 0.02
CA ASP A 161 -31.24 3.37 0.37
C ASP A 161 -31.56 4.71 1.06
N ASN A 162 -30.55 5.46 1.53
CA ASN A 162 -30.76 6.72 2.25
C ASN A 162 -30.83 7.98 1.35
N THR A 163 -30.84 7.86 0.02
CA THR A 163 -30.87 9.03 -0.89
C THR A 163 -32.12 9.17 -1.76
N GLY A 164 -33.16 8.35 -1.58
CA GLY A 164 -34.41 8.48 -2.36
C GLY A 164 -34.25 8.26 -3.87
N ILE A 165 -33.05 7.90 -4.33
CA ILE A 165 -32.79 7.35 -5.66
C ILE A 165 -32.91 5.85 -5.46
N SER A 166 -33.99 5.25 -5.96
CA SER A 166 -34.18 3.80 -5.94
C SER A 166 -32.93 3.11 -6.47
N GLY A 167 -32.19 2.48 -5.55
CA GLY A 167 -31.08 1.61 -5.86
C GLY A 167 -31.62 0.49 -6.72
N ARG A 168 -31.34 0.55 -8.02
CA ARG A 168 -31.38 -0.63 -8.86
C ARG A 168 -30.32 -1.55 -8.28
N GLU A 169 -30.75 -2.51 -7.45
CA GLU A 169 -29.90 -3.57 -6.91
C GLU A 169 -28.99 -4.02 -8.04
N VAL A 170 -27.70 -3.74 -7.92
CA VAL A 170 -26.71 -4.28 -8.84
C VAL A 170 -26.63 -5.75 -8.48
N PRO A 171 -27.17 -6.67 -9.30
CA PRO A 171 -27.17 -8.09 -8.96
C PRO A 171 -25.73 -8.52 -8.68
N GLY A 172 -25.49 -9.46 -7.75
CA GLY A 172 -24.14 -9.93 -7.44
C GLY A 172 -23.34 -10.35 -8.68
N ALA A 173 -24.02 -10.91 -9.68
CA ALA A 173 -23.46 -11.24 -11.00
C ALA A 173 -22.90 -10.02 -11.76
N THR A 174 -23.47 -8.83 -11.58
CA THR A 174 -23.00 -7.59 -12.18
C THR A 174 -21.76 -7.06 -11.45
N TRP A 175 -21.64 -7.24 -10.14
CA TRP A 175 -20.39 -6.96 -9.42
C TRP A 175 -19.26 -7.88 -9.86
N ASP A 176 -19.56 -9.17 -10.06
CA ASP A 176 -18.63 -10.14 -10.63
C ASP A 176 -18.22 -9.77 -12.06
N LEU A 177 -19.16 -9.28 -12.88
CA LEU A 177 -18.90 -8.81 -14.24
C LEU A 177 -18.04 -7.55 -14.26
N ILE A 178 -18.30 -6.61 -13.36
CA ILE A 178 -17.48 -5.40 -13.16
C ILE A 178 -16.08 -5.81 -12.71
N ALA A 179 -15.96 -6.66 -11.69
CA ALA A 179 -14.67 -7.15 -11.19
C ALA A 179 -13.87 -7.89 -12.28
N ARG A 180 -14.50 -8.81 -13.02
CA ARG A 180 -13.87 -9.56 -14.13
C ARG A 180 -13.47 -8.64 -15.29
N ARG A 181 -14.31 -7.66 -15.65
CA ARG A 181 -13.99 -6.68 -16.70
C ARG A 181 -12.81 -5.80 -16.32
N LEU A 182 -12.72 -5.41 -15.04
CA LEU A 182 -11.62 -4.62 -14.50
C LEU A 182 -10.30 -5.40 -14.40
N VAL A 183 -10.36 -6.71 -14.13
CA VAL A 183 -9.19 -7.60 -14.19
C VAL A 183 -8.75 -7.83 -15.64
N ALA A 184 -9.69 -7.96 -16.58
CA ALA A 184 -9.41 -8.22 -17.99
C ALA A 184 -8.85 -7.02 -18.77
N GLN A 185 -9.12 -5.78 -18.35
CA GLN A 185 -8.67 -4.58 -19.09
C GLN A 185 -7.24 -4.15 -18.81
N GLY A 186 -6.53 -4.68 -17.81
CA GLY A 186 -5.09 -4.42 -17.62
C GLY A 186 -4.67 -2.94 -17.50
N ASP A 187 -5.60 -2.01 -17.30
CA ASP A 187 -5.31 -0.57 -17.26
C ASP A 187 -4.85 -0.14 -15.87
N TYR A 188 -3.54 -0.16 -15.65
CA TYR A 188 -2.88 0.49 -14.51
C TYR A 188 -2.18 1.80 -14.87
N GLU A 189 -2.20 2.27 -16.14
CA GLU A 189 -1.36 3.40 -16.56
C GLU A 189 -2.06 4.70 -16.98
N THR A 190 -3.39 4.79 -17.07
CA THR A 190 -4.04 6.02 -17.58
C THR A 190 -4.94 6.70 -16.55
N CYS A 191 -4.32 7.23 -15.49
CA CYS A 191 -4.86 8.36 -14.72
C CYS A 191 -3.72 9.16 -14.09
N SER A 192 -2.80 9.64 -14.93
CA SER A 192 -2.07 10.89 -14.65
C SER A 192 -2.52 11.93 -15.67
N GLN A 193 -3.31 12.89 -15.18
CA GLN A 193 -3.23 14.33 -15.46
C GLN A 193 -4.29 15.05 -14.64
#